data_AF-A0AAD1IXA5-F1
#
_entry.id   AF-A0AAD1IXA5-F1
#
_cell.length_a   1.000
_cell.length_b   1.000
_cell.length_c   1.000
_cell.angle_alpha   90.00
_cell.angle_beta   90.00
_cell.angle_gamma   90.00
#
_symmetry.space_group_name_H-M   'P 1'
#
loop_
_entity.id
_entity.type
_entity.pdbx_description
1 polymer ?
#
loop_
_entity_poly.entity_id
_entity_poly.type
_entity_poly.pdbx_seq_one_letter_code
_entity_poly.pdbx_strand_id
1 'polypeptide(L)'
;MTTQIRRIPATSGRDTSTTATVASPHSNGHRAEDGYTAPTAEDRAVEAAIAVLRGYGYGIAMRCLDCRRPITSAASLARMRGPRCAAKAVGR
;
A
#
# COMPACT_ATOMS: atom_id res chain seq x y z
N MET A 1 31.54 58.96 -30.32
CA MET A 1 30.64 59.69 -29.41
C MET A 1 29.35 58.87 -29.28
N THR A 2 28.86 58.44 -28.11
CA THR A 2 29.43 58.47 -26.75
C THR A 2 28.81 57.32 -25.96
N THR A 3 29.61 56.51 -25.26
CA THR A 3 29.14 55.39 -24.42
C THR A 3 28.53 55.92 -23.11
N GLN A 4 27.46 55.31 -22.60
CA GLN A 4 27.16 55.40 -21.17
C GLN A 4 26.49 54.15 -20.58
N ILE A 5 27.12 53.62 -19.54
CA ILE A 5 26.67 52.50 -18.69
C ILE A 5 26.38 53.05 -17.30
N ARG A 6 25.20 52.78 -16.71
CA ARG A 6 24.91 52.90 -15.28
C ARG A 6 23.94 51.77 -14.87
N ARG A 7 24.40 50.73 -14.17
CA ARG A 7 24.61 50.55 -12.69
C ARG A 7 23.38 49.91 -11.99
N ILE A 8 23.60 48.76 -11.34
CA ILE A 8 22.63 47.92 -10.58
C ILE A 8 23.04 47.98 -9.08
N PRO A 9 22.11 48.20 -8.12
CA PRO A 9 21.62 47.13 -7.20
C PRO A 9 20.14 47.33 -6.70
N ALA A 10 19.46 46.41 -5.98
CA ALA A 10 19.49 44.94 -5.89
C ALA A 10 18.26 44.40 -5.07
N THR A 11 17.95 43.09 -5.19
CA THR A 11 17.08 42.22 -4.33
C THR A 11 15.67 42.66 -3.90
N SER A 12 14.65 41.85 -4.29
CA SER A 12 13.60 41.21 -3.44
C SER A 12 12.19 41.21 -4.06
N GLY A 13 11.51 40.05 -4.01
CA GLY A 13 10.17 39.83 -4.59
C GLY A 13 10.12 38.52 -5.38
N ARG A 14 10.48 37.39 -4.76
CA ARG A 14 9.55 36.46 -4.09
C ARG A 14 8.57 35.82 -5.08
N ASP A 15 8.79 34.53 -5.27
CA ASP A 15 8.10 33.62 -6.18
C ASP A 15 6.58 33.65 -5.99
N THR A 16 5.84 33.61 -7.09
CA THR A 16 4.42 33.23 -7.09
C THR A 16 4.24 32.08 -8.07
N SER A 17 4.84 30.94 -7.72
CA SER A 17 4.70 29.68 -8.45
C SER A 17 3.23 29.30 -8.55
N THR A 18 2.66 29.51 -9.74
CA THR A 18 1.29 29.10 -10.06
C THR A 18 1.30 27.62 -10.42
N THR A 19 1.57 26.77 -9.42
CA THR A 19 1.47 25.31 -9.57
C THR A 19 0.13 24.89 -9.00
N ALA A 20 -0.74 24.36 -9.86
CA ALA A 20 -2.06 23.91 -9.46
C ALA A 20 -1.99 22.94 -8.28
N THR A 21 -2.80 23.19 -7.25
CA THR A 21 -3.04 22.22 -6.18
C THR A 21 -3.67 20.97 -6.79
N VAL A 22 -2.83 19.98 -7.10
CA VAL A 22 -3.27 18.63 -7.44
C VAL A 22 -4.17 18.17 -6.30
N ALA A 23 -5.38 17.73 -6.64
CA ALA A 23 -6.41 17.37 -5.67
C ALA A 23 -5.82 16.40 -4.63
N SER A 24 -5.98 16.73 -3.35
CA SER A 24 -5.52 15.90 -2.24
C SER A 24 -6.05 14.47 -2.43
N PRO A 25 -5.18 13.45 -2.59
CA PRO A 25 -5.64 12.07 -2.53
C PRO A 25 -6.28 11.87 -1.15
N HIS A 26 -7.44 11.20 -1.13
CA HIS A 26 -8.27 11.12 0.06
C HIS A 26 -7.46 10.67 1.28
N SER A 27 -7.43 11.51 2.32
CA SER A 27 -6.84 11.19 3.61
C SER A 27 -7.74 10.18 4.32
N ASN A 28 -7.65 8.91 3.89
CA ASN A 28 -8.03 7.78 4.73
C ASN A 28 -7.29 7.95 6.05
N GLY A 29 -8.04 8.14 7.14
CA GLY A 29 -7.57 8.75 8.39
C GLY A 29 -6.63 7.90 9.24
N HIS A 30 -5.76 7.11 8.61
CA HIS A 30 -4.76 6.29 9.26
C HIS A 30 -3.57 7.14 9.68
N ARG A 31 -3.38 7.31 10.99
CA ARG A 31 -2.15 7.88 11.56
C ARG A 31 -1.14 6.78 11.86
N ALA A 32 0.13 7.16 11.98
CA ALA A 32 1.18 6.23 12.37
C ALA A 32 0.97 5.71 13.82
N GLU A 33 0.37 6.53 14.69
CA GLU A 33 -0.02 6.13 16.05
C GLU A 33 -1.00 4.94 16.08
N ASP A 34 -1.77 4.72 15.02
CA ASP A 34 -2.79 3.66 14.91
C ASP A 34 -2.17 2.26 14.67
N GLY A 35 -0.83 2.19 14.55
CA GLY A 35 -0.12 1.01 14.07
C GLY A 35 -0.26 0.78 12.56
N TYR A 36 -0.80 1.76 11.81
CA TYR A 36 -0.96 1.64 10.37
C TYR A 36 0.40 1.65 9.66
N THR A 37 0.68 0.56 8.95
CA THR A 37 1.83 0.47 8.02
C THR A 37 1.29 0.64 6.60
N ALA A 38 1.81 1.63 5.87
CA ALA A 38 1.42 1.86 4.49
C ALA A 38 1.84 0.66 3.59
N PRO A 39 0.98 0.14 2.70
CA PRO A 39 1.32 -0.97 1.82
C PRO A 39 2.54 -0.68 0.95
N THR A 40 3.46 -1.64 0.89
CA THR A 40 4.65 -1.61 0.03
C THR A 40 4.29 -1.65 -1.46
N ALA A 41 5.27 -1.54 -2.36
CA ALA A 41 5.01 -1.69 -3.80
C ALA A 41 4.61 -3.14 -4.12
N GLU A 42 5.24 -4.08 -3.42
CA GLU A 42 5.03 -5.53 -3.48
C GLU A 42 3.61 -5.90 -3.03
N ASP A 43 3.14 -5.36 -1.90
CA ASP A 43 1.77 -5.60 -1.41
C ASP A 43 0.71 -5.16 -2.44
N ARG A 44 0.93 -4.01 -3.09
CA ARG A 44 0.02 -3.49 -4.13
C ARG A 44 0.02 -4.37 -5.38
N ALA A 45 1.19 -4.89 -5.77
CA ALA A 45 1.30 -5.83 -6.89
C ALA A 45 0.60 -7.16 -6.58
N VAL A 46 0.70 -7.66 -5.35
CA VAL A 46 -0.01 -8.86 -4.88
C VAL A 46 -1.53 -8.62 -4.90
N GLU A 47 -2.03 -7.54 -4.33
CA GLU A 47 -3.46 -7.21 -4.35
C GLU A 47 -4.00 -7.05 -5.78
N ALA A 48 -3.23 -6.43 -6.69
CA ALA A 48 -3.60 -6.35 -8.11
C ALA A 48 -3.72 -7.74 -8.76
N ALA A 49 -2.79 -8.66 -8.49
CA ALA A 49 -2.87 -10.03 -8.98
C ALA A 49 -4.09 -10.79 -8.40
N ILE A 50 -4.41 -10.58 -7.12
CA ILE A 50 -5.58 -11.16 -6.47
C ILE A 50 -6.88 -10.62 -7.11
N ALA A 51 -6.95 -9.33 -7.42
CA ALA A 51 -8.09 -8.73 -8.09
C ALA A 51 -8.33 -9.34 -9.48
N VAL A 52 -7.27 -9.56 -10.27
CA VAL A 52 -7.36 -10.25 -11.58
C VAL A 52 -7.89 -11.67 -11.42
N LEU A 53 -7.35 -12.47 -10.49
CA LEU A 53 -7.81 -13.84 -10.24
C LEU A 53 -9.30 -13.88 -9.87
N ARG A 54 -9.75 -12.97 -8.99
CA ARG A 54 -11.16 -12.85 -8.59
C ARG A 54 -12.06 -12.46 -9.77
N GLY A 55 -11.59 -11.60 -10.68
CA GLY A 55 -12.32 -11.21 -11.90
C GLY A 55 -12.63 -12.39 -12.83
N TYR A 56 -11.77 -13.42 -12.83
CA TYR A 56 -12.00 -14.68 -13.55
C TYR A 56 -12.70 -15.77 -12.70
N GLY A 57 -13.18 -15.43 -11.50
CA GLY A 57 -13.86 -16.38 -10.60
C GLY A 57 -12.93 -17.33 -9.84
N TYR A 58 -11.61 -17.11 -9.87
CA TYR A 58 -10.65 -17.92 -9.11
C TYR A 58 -10.47 -17.41 -7.67
N GLY A 59 -10.28 -18.36 -6.76
CA GLY A 59 -9.90 -18.12 -5.36
C GLY A 59 -8.51 -18.68 -5.05
N ILE A 60 -7.87 -18.13 -4.01
CA ILE A 60 -6.58 -18.63 -3.52
C ILE A 60 -6.80 -19.80 -2.56
N ALA A 61 -6.04 -20.87 -2.74
CA ALA A 61 -6.00 -22.01 -1.84
C ALA A 61 -4.55 -22.40 -1.50
N MET A 62 -4.30 -22.75 -0.24
CA MET A 62 -3.04 -23.36 0.19
C MET A 62 -3.29 -24.77 0.75
N ARG A 63 -2.25 -25.61 0.86
CA ARG A 63 -2.32 -26.88 1.60
C ARG A 63 -1.99 -26.64 3.08
N CYS A 64 -2.87 -27.10 3.97
CA CYS A 64 -2.61 -27.16 5.41
C CYS A 64 -1.28 -27.88 5.69
N LEU A 65 -0.42 -27.32 6.56
CA LEU A 65 0.89 -27.91 6.85
C LEU A 65 0.80 -29.35 7.40
N ASP A 66 -0.12 -29.60 8.34
CA ASP A 66 -0.27 -30.92 8.99
C ASP A 66 -0.93 -31.98 8.08
N CYS A 67 -2.15 -31.72 7.59
CA CYS A 67 -2.97 -32.73 6.91
C CYS A 67 -3.05 -32.58 5.40
N ARG A 68 -2.32 -31.63 4.80
CA ARG A 68 -2.26 -31.31 3.36
C ARG A 68 -3.58 -31.00 2.64
N ARG A 69 -4.72 -31.04 3.32
CA ARG A 69 -6.03 -30.62 2.79
C ARG A 69 -6.00 -29.15 2.36
N PRO A 70 -6.75 -28.76 1.31
CA PRO A 70 -6.84 -27.38 0.88
C PRO A 70 -7.50 -26.50 1.95
N ILE A 71 -7.01 -25.28 2.09
CA ILE A 71 -7.54 -24.21 2.94
C ILE A 71 -7.71 -22.94 2.10
N THR A 72 -8.87 -22.30 2.23
CA THR A 72 -9.28 -21.13 1.44
C THR A 72 -9.75 -19.95 2.29
N SER A 73 -10.06 -20.17 3.58
CA SER A 73 -10.47 -19.09 4.48
C SER A 73 -9.25 -18.32 5.00
N ALA A 74 -9.36 -16.99 5.03
CA ALA A 74 -8.28 -16.11 5.50
C ALA A 74 -7.76 -16.49 6.90
N ALA A 75 -8.66 -16.85 7.83
CA ALA A 75 -8.29 -17.27 9.18
C ALA A 75 -7.49 -18.60 9.23
N SER A 76 -7.68 -19.52 8.29
CA SER A 76 -6.86 -20.73 8.18
C SER A 76 -5.55 -20.48 7.44
N LEU A 77 -5.55 -19.60 6.43
CA LEU A 77 -4.34 -19.16 5.73
C LEU A 77 -3.38 -18.44 6.68
N ALA A 78 -3.87 -17.49 7.48
CA ALA A 78 -3.08 -16.76 8.49
C ALA A 78 -2.40 -17.68 9.54
N ARG A 79 -2.93 -18.90 9.76
CA ARG A 79 -2.38 -19.90 10.68
C ARG A 79 -1.63 -21.04 9.96
N MET A 80 -1.62 -21.03 8.62
CA MET A 80 -1.11 -22.10 7.75
C MET A 80 -1.69 -23.51 8.05
N ARG A 81 -2.82 -23.55 8.76
CA ARG A 81 -3.45 -24.76 9.31
C ARG A 81 -4.96 -24.69 9.16
N GLY A 82 -5.55 -25.76 8.63
CA GLY A 82 -7.00 -25.88 8.49
C GLY A 82 -7.70 -26.05 9.84
N PRO A 83 -9.03 -25.81 9.91
CA PRO A 83 -9.77 -25.71 11.17
C PRO A 83 -9.67 -26.97 12.04
N ARG A 84 -9.69 -28.17 11.42
CA ARG A 84 -9.54 -29.46 12.12
C ARG A 84 -8.15 -29.63 12.77
N CYS A 85 -7.10 -29.10 12.14
CA CYS A 85 -5.74 -29.18 12.66
C CYS A 85 -5.48 -28.10 13.71
N ALA A 86 -6.00 -26.89 13.50
CA ALA A 86 -5.97 -25.82 14.49
C ALA A 86 -6.68 -26.22 15.79
N ALA A 87 -7.87 -26.84 15.71
CA ALA A 87 -8.58 -27.34 16.89
C ALA A 87 -7.77 -28.40 17.67
N LYS A 88 -7.11 -29.33 16.97
CA LYS A 88 -6.22 -30.33 17.60
C LYS A 88 -4.98 -29.75 18.26
N ALA A 89 -4.53 -28.56 17.83
CA ALA A 89 -3.36 -27.89 18.41
C ALA A 89 -3.68 -27.13 19.71
N VAL A 90 -4.95 -26.79 19.95
CA VAL A 90 -5.42 -26.09 21.17
C VAL A 90 -5.83 -27.08 22.27
N GLY A 91 -6.17 -28.32 21.92
CA GLY A 91 -6.49 -29.41 22.86
C GLY A 91 -5.29 -30.20 23.36
N ARG A 92 -4.12 -29.57 23.47
CA ARG A 92 -2.87 -30.13 24.01
C ARG A 92 -2.27 -29.15 25.00
#